data_AF-A0A2R5ELX9-F1
#
_entry.id   AF-A0A2R5ELX9-F1
#
_cell.length_a   1.000
_cell.length_b   1.000
_cell.length_c   1.000
_cell.angle_alpha   90.00
_cell.angle_beta   90.00
_cell.angle_gamma   90.00
#
_symmetry.space_group_name_H-M   'P 1'
#
loop_
_entity.id
_entity.type
_entity.pdbx_description
1 polymer ?
#
loop_
_entity_poly.entity_id
_entity_poly.type
_entity_poly.pdbx_seq_one_letter_code
_entity_poly.pdbx_strand_id
1 'polypeptide(L)'
;MDNAISNSRETMQIVELNLSGLINTMLYITNYIQFDGEMNSLISAGKESRNDGERALNNVKITNKLGSIANSLNDIYITILTEEEEGSGYTNYSLYNHNFQLFYDEPWFDKLQKTNAYELHWLGGQPNYILSSKQSSPYLMTIARKLQYSTVPSGYAIISIKETDFHESFSKISGNQEVMLVDSTGNVLSHQDSNKIGRPFPYADRIRFNEDDAQVTTI
;
A
#
# COMPACT_ATOMS: atom_id res chain seq x y z
N MET A 1 25.52 29.86 -3.14
CA MET A 1 25.34 28.47 -3.60
C MET A 1 25.15 27.53 -2.42
N ASP A 2 25.91 27.69 -1.34
CA ASP A 2 25.78 26.87 -0.11
C ASP A 2 24.36 26.88 0.49
N ASN A 3 23.68 28.04 0.53
CA ASN A 3 22.31 28.12 1.05
C ASN A 3 21.29 27.32 0.21
N ALA A 4 21.48 27.21 -1.11
CA ALA A 4 20.55 26.46 -1.96
C ALA A 4 20.75 24.94 -1.81
N ILE A 5 21.99 24.50 -1.59
CA ILE A 5 22.33 23.10 -1.35
C ILE A 5 21.89 22.67 0.05
N SER A 6 22.11 23.51 1.07
CA SER A 6 21.64 23.24 2.45
C SER A 6 20.13 23.12 2.50
N ASN A 7 19.41 24.08 1.91
CA ASN A 7 17.95 24.05 1.85
C ASN A 7 17.43 22.80 1.13
N SER A 8 18.05 22.40 0.01
CA SER A 8 17.65 21.18 -0.71
C SER A 8 17.88 19.91 0.13
N ARG A 9 18.97 19.84 0.92
CA ARG A 9 19.23 18.71 1.81
C ARG A 9 18.24 18.63 2.97
N GLU A 10 17.93 19.77 3.59
CA GLU A 10 16.94 19.84 4.66
C GLU A 10 15.55 19.45 4.17
N THR A 11 15.13 19.96 2.99
CA THR A 11 13.89 19.53 2.34
C THR A 11 13.88 18.02 2.09
N MET A 12 14.98 17.45 1.57
CA MET A 12 15.05 16.01 1.29
C MET A 12 14.93 15.17 2.57
N GLN A 13 15.59 15.57 3.66
CA GLN A 13 15.48 14.87 4.94
C GLN A 13 14.04 14.85 5.46
N ILE A 14 13.31 15.96 5.34
CA ILE A 14 11.90 16.01 5.77
C ILE A 14 11.03 15.13 4.86
N VAL A 15 11.30 15.11 3.55
CA VAL A 15 10.62 14.23 2.59
C VAL A 15 10.85 12.76 2.96
N GLU A 16 12.09 12.35 3.23
CA GLU A 16 12.44 10.99 3.65
C GLU A 16 11.74 10.58 4.95
N LEU A 17 11.69 11.48 5.95
CA LEU A 17 11.01 11.24 7.21
C LEU A 17 9.50 11.03 7.03
N ASN A 18 8.86 11.87 6.23
CA ASN A 18 7.43 11.76 5.94
C ASN A 18 7.13 10.48 5.14
N LEU A 19 7.94 10.16 4.14
CA LEU A 19 7.82 8.91 3.36
C LEU A 19 7.95 7.68 4.27
N SER A 20 8.97 7.68 5.13
CA SER A 20 9.17 6.61 6.11
C SER A 20 7.98 6.49 7.05
N GLY A 21 7.39 7.60 7.48
CA GLY A 21 6.17 7.62 8.31
C GLY A 21 4.98 6.95 7.62
N LEU A 22 4.75 7.25 6.33
CA LEU A 22 3.68 6.64 5.54
C LEU A 22 3.89 5.13 5.38
N ILE A 23 5.11 4.71 4.99
CA ILE A 23 5.45 3.28 4.82
C ILE A 23 5.31 2.54 6.16
N ASN A 24 5.81 3.12 7.25
CA ASN A 24 5.69 2.54 8.59
C ASN A 24 4.23 2.41 9.02
N THR A 25 3.36 3.35 8.63
CA THR A 25 1.93 3.28 8.90
C THR A 25 1.30 2.10 8.16
N MET A 26 1.62 1.92 6.87
CA MET A 26 1.14 0.79 6.09
C MET A 26 1.64 -0.55 6.67
N LEU A 27 2.92 -0.62 7.05
CA LEU A 27 3.50 -1.79 7.70
C LEU A 27 2.84 -2.09 9.04
N TYR A 28 2.60 -1.07 9.88
CA TYR A 28 1.88 -1.21 11.15
C TYR A 28 0.50 -1.82 10.94
N ILE A 29 -0.24 -1.40 9.92
CA ILE A 29 -1.56 -1.97 9.60
C ILE A 29 -1.44 -3.44 9.21
N THR A 30 -0.46 -3.81 8.38
CA THR A 30 -0.28 -5.23 8.02
C THR A 30 0.04 -6.08 9.26
N ASN A 31 0.87 -5.57 10.17
CA ASN A 31 1.18 -6.24 11.44
C ASN A 31 -0.05 -6.36 12.33
N TYR A 32 -0.83 -5.29 12.46
CA TYR A 32 -2.07 -5.32 13.22
C TYR A 32 -3.02 -6.40 12.68
N ILE A 33 -3.25 -6.44 11.37
CA ILE A 33 -4.10 -7.46 10.72
C ILE A 33 -3.55 -8.88 10.94
N GLN A 34 -2.24 -9.07 10.83
CA GLN A 34 -1.56 -10.36 10.98
C GLN A 34 -1.68 -10.94 12.40
N PHE A 35 -1.57 -10.08 13.43
CA PHE A 35 -1.47 -10.51 14.83
C PHE A 35 -2.75 -10.29 15.64
N ASP A 36 -3.78 -9.66 15.09
CA ASP A 36 -5.05 -9.45 15.77
C ASP A 36 -5.88 -10.75 15.85
N GLY A 37 -5.95 -11.33 17.04
CA GLY A 37 -6.63 -12.61 17.26
C GLY A 37 -8.14 -12.59 16.98
N GLU A 38 -8.79 -11.43 17.11
CA GLU A 38 -10.21 -11.29 16.77
C GLU A 38 -10.42 -11.32 15.25
N MET A 39 -9.58 -10.65 14.48
CA MET A 39 -9.58 -10.66 13.02
C MET A 39 -9.37 -12.09 12.51
N ASN A 40 -8.37 -12.78 13.07
CA ASN A 40 -8.07 -14.17 12.73
C ASN A 40 -9.27 -15.08 13.02
N SER A 41 -9.95 -14.87 14.16
CA SER A 41 -11.15 -15.62 14.55
C SER A 41 -12.34 -15.32 13.63
N LEU A 42 -12.58 -14.05 13.28
CA LEU A 42 -13.67 -13.65 12.40
C LEU A 42 -13.50 -14.19 10.97
N ILE A 43 -12.28 -14.15 10.44
CA ILE A 43 -11.95 -14.70 9.12
C ILE A 43 -12.15 -16.22 9.13
N SER A 44 -11.64 -16.92 10.15
CA SER A 44 -11.79 -18.37 10.30
C SER A 44 -13.27 -18.79 10.45
N ALA A 45 -14.04 -18.08 11.28
CA ALA A 45 -15.46 -18.37 11.49
C ALA A 45 -16.32 -18.08 10.25
N GLY A 46 -15.97 -17.05 9.47
CA GLY A 46 -16.62 -16.72 8.21
C GLY A 46 -16.50 -17.85 7.17
N LYS A 47 -15.37 -18.54 7.14
CA LYS A 47 -15.17 -19.74 6.33
C LYS A 47 -16.04 -20.91 6.80
N GLU A 48 -15.94 -21.25 8.08
CA GLU A 48 -16.48 -22.51 8.60
C GLU A 48 -18.01 -22.50 8.65
N SER A 49 -18.62 -21.31 8.68
CA SER A 49 -20.07 -21.18 8.74
C SER A 49 -20.73 -21.59 7.43
N ARG A 50 -21.68 -22.53 7.53
CA ARG A 50 -22.60 -22.91 6.45
C ARG A 50 -23.87 -22.05 6.43
N ASN A 51 -23.96 -21.05 7.31
CA ASN A 51 -25.11 -20.18 7.45
C ASN A 51 -24.82 -18.82 6.84
N ASP A 52 -25.54 -18.47 5.76
CA ASP A 52 -25.34 -17.21 5.04
C ASP A 52 -25.55 -15.97 5.92
N GLY A 53 -26.43 -16.04 6.93
CA GLY A 53 -26.65 -14.93 7.87
C GLY A 53 -25.43 -14.68 8.77
N GLU A 54 -24.77 -15.75 9.22
CA GLU A 54 -23.54 -15.65 10.02
C GLU A 54 -22.36 -15.16 9.18
N ARG A 55 -22.24 -15.65 7.93
CA ARG A 55 -21.23 -15.18 6.96
C ARG A 55 -21.39 -13.68 6.70
N ALA A 56 -22.62 -13.22 6.46
CA ALA A 56 -22.92 -11.80 6.27
C ALA A 56 -22.57 -10.97 7.51
N LEU A 57 -22.92 -11.44 8.70
CA LEU A 57 -22.59 -10.76 9.95
C LEU A 57 -21.07 -10.68 10.18
N ASN A 58 -20.34 -11.75 9.89
CA ASN A 58 -18.87 -11.76 9.99
C ASN A 58 -18.24 -10.80 8.98
N ASN A 59 -18.74 -10.76 7.75
CA ASN A 59 -18.29 -9.80 6.74
C ASN A 59 -18.48 -8.34 7.22
N VAL A 60 -19.65 -8.01 7.78
CA VAL A 60 -19.90 -6.67 8.35
C VAL A 60 -18.93 -6.36 9.48
N LYS A 61 -18.66 -7.31 10.39
CA LYS A 61 -17.71 -7.12 11.50
C LYS A 61 -16.29 -6.86 10.98
N ILE A 62 -15.82 -7.66 10.04
CA ILE A 62 -14.49 -7.50 9.44
C ILE A 62 -14.39 -6.15 8.73
N THR A 63 -15.34 -5.84 7.84
CA THR A 63 -15.37 -4.57 7.09
C THR A 63 -15.41 -3.37 8.04
N ASN A 64 -16.21 -3.41 9.11
CA ASN A 64 -16.25 -2.34 10.10
C ASN A 64 -14.92 -2.20 10.86
N LYS A 65 -14.25 -3.31 11.18
CA LYS A 65 -12.94 -3.29 11.83
C LYS A 65 -11.88 -2.68 10.90
N LEU A 66 -11.85 -3.07 9.63
CA LEU A 66 -10.98 -2.47 8.62
C LEU A 66 -11.27 -0.96 8.46
N GLY A 67 -12.54 -0.58 8.40
CA GLY A 67 -12.96 0.82 8.37
C GLY A 67 -12.52 1.60 9.61
N SER A 68 -12.56 1.00 10.80
CA SER A 68 -12.09 1.64 12.03
C SER A 68 -10.58 1.88 12.01
N ILE A 69 -9.80 0.91 11.52
CA ILE A 69 -8.36 1.05 11.33
C ILE A 69 -8.07 2.19 10.34
N ALA A 70 -8.72 2.16 9.18
CA ALA A 70 -8.53 3.16 8.13
C ALA A 70 -8.94 4.57 8.59
N ASN A 71 -10.06 4.73 9.31
CA ASN A 71 -10.50 6.04 9.80
C ASN A 71 -9.53 6.63 10.84
N SER A 72 -8.78 5.79 11.55
CA SER A 72 -7.76 6.26 12.49
C SER A 72 -6.48 6.75 11.79
N LEU A 73 -6.32 6.47 10.49
CA LEU A 73 -5.09 6.67 9.73
C LEU A 73 -5.42 7.15 8.30
N ASN A 74 -5.39 8.46 8.07
CA ASN A 74 -5.47 9.18 6.77
C ASN A 74 -5.87 8.34 5.52
N ASP A 75 -7.18 8.17 5.27
CA ASP A 75 -7.74 7.67 4.00
C ASP A 75 -7.06 6.41 3.40
N ILE A 76 -6.71 5.45 4.25
CA ILE A 76 -6.08 4.19 3.82
C ILE A 76 -7.11 3.23 3.23
N TYR A 77 -6.75 2.58 2.13
CA TYR A 77 -7.49 1.47 1.52
C TYR A 77 -6.87 0.15 1.94
N ILE A 78 -7.67 -0.72 2.53
CA ILE A 78 -7.26 -2.01 3.05
C ILE A 78 -8.02 -3.09 2.29
N THR A 79 -7.31 -4.07 1.76
CA THR A 79 -7.88 -5.25 1.12
C THR A 79 -7.25 -6.49 1.73
N ILE A 80 -8.08 -7.45 2.11
CA ILE A 80 -7.66 -8.78 2.56
C ILE A 80 -8.21 -9.79 1.57
N LEU A 81 -7.33 -10.48 0.86
CA LEU A 81 -7.69 -11.57 -0.04
C LEU A 81 -7.60 -12.90 0.71
N THR A 82 -8.56 -13.79 0.46
CA THR A 82 -8.62 -15.13 1.06
C THR A 82 -8.18 -16.19 0.05
N GLU A 83 -7.24 -17.07 0.41
CA GLU A 83 -6.74 -18.13 -0.49
C GLU A 83 -7.75 -19.23 -0.83
N GLU A 84 -8.90 -19.28 -0.16
CA GLU A 84 -9.85 -20.40 -0.27
C GLU A 84 -10.72 -20.36 -1.52
N GLU A 85 -11.01 -19.15 -1.97
CA GLU A 85 -11.84 -18.88 -3.14
C GLU A 85 -11.23 -17.66 -3.82
N GLU A 86 -10.63 -17.87 -4.99
CA GLU A 86 -10.16 -16.77 -5.83
C GLU A 86 -11.33 -15.81 -6.11
N GLY A 87 -11.07 -14.51 -5.98
CA GLY A 87 -12.11 -13.50 -6.05
C GLY A 87 -12.88 -13.25 -4.74
N SER A 88 -12.53 -13.91 -3.63
CA SER A 88 -13.06 -13.59 -2.30
C SER A 88 -12.09 -12.77 -1.44
N GLY A 89 -12.67 -11.92 -0.59
CA GLY A 89 -11.92 -11.03 0.28
C GLY A 89 -12.78 -10.07 1.08
N TYR A 90 -12.10 -9.18 1.79
CA TYR A 90 -12.67 -8.13 2.63
C TYR A 90 -11.99 -6.80 2.33
N THR A 91 -12.73 -5.70 2.50
CA THR A 91 -12.18 -4.36 2.27
C THR A 91 -12.90 -3.31 3.12
N ASN A 92 -12.26 -2.16 3.36
CA ASN A 92 -12.90 -0.99 4.00
C ASN A 92 -13.55 -0.01 3.01
N TYR A 93 -13.50 -0.26 1.71
CA TYR A 93 -14.04 0.61 0.67
C TYR A 93 -15.11 -0.10 -0.17
N SER A 94 -15.87 0.69 -0.95
CA SER A 94 -16.91 0.13 -1.82
C SER A 94 -16.31 -0.66 -2.99
N LEU A 95 -16.76 -1.91 -3.17
CA LEU A 95 -16.42 -2.75 -4.33
C LEU A 95 -17.29 -2.46 -5.56
N TYR A 96 -18.01 -1.33 -5.60
CA TYR A 96 -18.84 -1.00 -6.76
C TYR A 96 -18.00 -1.04 -8.05
N ASN A 97 -18.31 -1.98 -8.96
CA ASN A 97 -17.57 -2.27 -10.19
C ASN A 97 -16.08 -2.66 -10.02
N HIS A 98 -15.69 -3.16 -8.85
CA HIS A 98 -14.37 -3.74 -8.61
C HIS A 98 -14.53 -5.15 -8.00
N ASN A 99 -13.73 -6.10 -8.46
CA ASN A 99 -13.73 -7.48 -7.94
C ASN A 99 -12.30 -7.81 -7.49
N PHE A 100 -12.20 -8.50 -6.35
CA PHE A 100 -10.95 -9.02 -5.82
C PHE A 100 -10.19 -9.91 -6.82
N GLN A 101 -10.88 -10.55 -7.77
CA GLN A 101 -10.24 -11.34 -8.83
C GLN A 101 -9.15 -10.56 -9.56
N LEU A 102 -9.33 -9.26 -9.76
CA LEU A 102 -8.38 -8.43 -10.48
C LEU A 102 -6.99 -8.43 -9.82
N PHE A 103 -6.90 -8.58 -8.50
CA PHE A 103 -5.61 -8.68 -7.81
C PHE A 103 -4.90 -10.00 -8.07
N TYR A 104 -5.64 -11.10 -8.23
CA TYR A 104 -5.07 -12.42 -8.55
C TYR A 104 -4.50 -12.45 -9.98
N ASP A 105 -5.06 -11.63 -10.87
CA ASP A 105 -4.64 -11.54 -12.28
C ASP A 105 -3.42 -10.60 -12.48
N GLU A 106 -2.98 -9.90 -11.43
CA GLU A 106 -1.86 -8.96 -11.52
C GLU A 106 -0.49 -9.67 -11.56
N PRO A 107 0.46 -9.21 -12.41
CA PRO A 107 1.78 -9.85 -12.53
C PRO A 107 2.60 -9.87 -11.22
N TRP A 108 2.34 -8.95 -10.31
CA TRP A 108 3.03 -8.91 -9.01
C TRP A 108 2.48 -9.95 -8.02
N PHE A 109 1.26 -10.45 -8.22
CA PHE A 109 0.62 -11.40 -7.31
C PHE A 109 1.36 -12.75 -7.29
N ASP A 110 1.79 -13.23 -8.45
CA ASP A 110 2.63 -14.43 -8.59
C ASP A 110 3.93 -14.37 -7.77
N LYS A 111 4.48 -13.17 -7.58
CA LYS A 111 5.68 -12.96 -6.75
C LYS A 111 5.32 -13.01 -5.28
N LEU A 112 4.24 -12.33 -4.90
CA LEU A 112 3.72 -12.29 -3.54
C LEU A 112 3.42 -13.70 -3.00
N GLN A 113 2.81 -14.58 -3.81
CA GLN A 113 2.51 -15.96 -3.44
C GLN A 113 3.74 -16.78 -3.02
N LYS A 114 4.91 -16.46 -3.59
CA LYS A 114 6.19 -17.18 -3.39
C LYS A 114 6.99 -16.70 -2.19
N THR A 115 6.54 -15.65 -1.52
CA THR A 115 7.27 -15.05 -0.40
C THR A 115 6.82 -15.54 0.96
N ASN A 116 7.68 -15.30 1.95
CA ASN A 116 7.39 -15.64 3.33
C ASN A 116 6.34 -14.67 3.91
N ALA A 117 5.53 -15.14 4.86
CA ALA A 117 4.45 -14.35 5.48
C ALA A 117 4.93 -13.12 6.29
N TYR A 118 6.24 -12.91 6.39
CA TYR A 118 6.86 -11.78 7.07
C TYR A 118 7.50 -10.79 6.10
N GLU A 119 7.54 -11.11 4.81
CA GLU A 119 8.14 -10.25 3.80
C GLU A 119 7.12 -9.24 3.28
N LEU A 120 7.53 -7.97 3.27
CA LEU A 120 6.75 -6.86 2.73
C LEU A 120 7.07 -6.68 1.25
N HIS A 121 6.05 -6.65 0.40
CA HIS A 121 6.19 -6.31 -1.01
C HIS A 121 5.81 -4.88 -1.26
N TRP A 122 6.80 -4.05 -1.59
CA TRP A 122 6.55 -2.71 -2.10
C TRP A 122 6.17 -2.79 -3.59
N LEU A 123 4.91 -2.48 -3.90
CA LEU A 123 4.42 -2.47 -5.28
C LEU A 123 4.56 -1.09 -5.94
N GLY A 124 4.88 -0.05 -5.16
CA GLY A 124 5.00 1.31 -5.67
C GLY A 124 3.67 1.88 -6.17
N GLY A 125 3.74 2.71 -7.20
CA GLY A 125 2.61 3.39 -7.81
C GLY A 125 1.79 2.45 -8.71
N GLN A 126 0.54 2.21 -8.33
CA GLN A 126 -0.42 1.36 -9.04
C GLN A 126 -1.56 2.23 -9.60
N PRO A 127 -2.18 1.87 -10.74
CA PRO A 127 -3.40 2.53 -11.18
C PRO A 127 -4.48 2.48 -10.09
N ASN A 128 -5.16 3.60 -9.86
CA ASN A 128 -6.18 3.65 -8.82
C ASN A 128 -7.38 2.77 -9.21
N TYR A 129 -7.61 1.74 -8.40
CA TYR A 129 -8.71 0.80 -8.50
C TYR A 129 -9.96 1.22 -7.69
N ILE A 130 -9.87 2.29 -6.90
CA ILE A 130 -10.96 2.90 -6.13
C ILE A 130 -11.67 3.94 -7.00
N LEU A 131 -12.82 3.57 -7.57
CA LEU A 131 -13.53 4.43 -8.52
C LEU A 131 -13.89 5.82 -7.99
N SER A 132 -14.25 5.93 -6.70
CA SER A 132 -14.66 7.20 -6.09
C SER A 132 -13.51 8.20 -5.99
N SER A 133 -12.25 7.76 -5.95
CA SER A 133 -11.07 8.63 -5.88
C SER A 133 -10.24 8.63 -7.16
N LYS A 134 -10.50 7.73 -8.12
CA LYS A 134 -9.72 7.60 -9.35
C LYS A 134 -9.60 8.90 -10.17
N GLN A 135 -10.64 9.73 -10.18
CA GLN A 135 -10.62 10.98 -10.93
C GLN A 135 -9.71 12.03 -10.27
N SER A 136 -9.72 12.13 -8.94
CA SER A 136 -8.90 13.11 -8.21
C SER A 136 -7.49 12.60 -7.93
N SER A 137 -7.31 11.29 -7.87
CA SER A 137 -6.04 10.61 -7.60
C SER A 137 -5.93 9.39 -8.50
N PRO A 138 -5.29 9.48 -9.68
CA PRO A 138 -5.27 8.38 -10.65
C PRO A 138 -4.35 7.21 -10.26
N TYR A 139 -3.53 7.39 -9.23
CA TYR A 139 -2.58 6.38 -8.75
C TYR A 139 -2.67 6.18 -7.23
N LEU A 140 -2.32 4.97 -6.81
CA LEU A 140 -2.19 4.56 -5.41
C LEU A 140 -0.76 4.12 -5.14
N MET A 141 -0.24 4.39 -3.96
CA MET A 141 0.97 3.77 -3.45
C MET A 141 0.56 2.52 -2.68
N THR A 142 1.08 1.36 -3.09
CA THR A 142 0.60 0.06 -2.59
C THR A 142 1.72 -0.78 -2.00
N ILE A 143 1.43 -1.42 -0.88
CA ILE A 143 2.17 -2.58 -0.37
C ILE A 143 1.29 -3.81 -0.38
N ALA A 144 1.91 -4.97 -0.48
CA ALA A 144 1.25 -6.24 -0.28
C ALA A 144 2.06 -7.15 0.64
N ARG A 145 1.38 -8.02 1.37
CA ARG A 145 2.02 -9.00 2.26
C ARG A 145 1.17 -10.25 2.38
N LYS A 146 1.83 -11.40 2.34
CA LYS A 146 1.19 -12.67 2.69
C LYS A 146 0.91 -12.73 4.19
N LEU A 147 -0.30 -13.12 4.55
CA LEU A 147 -0.75 -13.30 5.93
C LEU A 147 -0.69 -14.77 6.30
N GLN A 148 -0.28 -15.07 7.52
CA GLN A 148 -0.23 -16.44 8.03
C GLN A 148 -1.02 -16.53 9.33
N TYR A 149 -2.24 -17.04 9.22
CA TYR A 149 -3.08 -17.32 10.38
C TYR A 149 -2.65 -18.65 11.01
N SER A 150 -2.85 -18.79 12.32
CA SER A 150 -2.40 -19.96 13.11
C SER A 150 -2.99 -21.29 12.64
N THR A 151 -4.09 -21.24 11.90
CA THR A 151 -4.75 -22.38 11.27
C THR A 151 -5.00 -21.98 9.82
N VAL A 152 -4.31 -22.64 8.90
CA VAL A 152 -4.36 -22.44 7.44
C VAL A 152 -5.80 -22.26 6.93
N PRO A 153 -6.04 -21.40 5.93
CA PRO A 153 -5.05 -20.91 4.97
C PRO A 153 -4.67 -19.44 5.11
N SER A 154 -3.54 -19.16 4.48
CA SER A 154 -2.94 -17.86 4.38
C SER A 154 -3.86 -16.91 3.61
N GLY A 155 -3.67 -15.61 3.81
CA GLY A 155 -4.36 -14.58 3.04
C GLY A 155 -3.35 -13.60 2.47
N TYR A 156 -3.82 -12.52 1.86
CA TYR A 156 -2.98 -11.43 1.42
C TYR A 156 -3.54 -10.10 1.90
N ALA A 157 -2.75 -9.32 2.62
CA ALA A 157 -3.06 -7.92 2.88
C ALA A 157 -2.51 -7.07 1.73
N ILE A 158 -3.35 -6.20 1.18
CA ILE A 158 -2.98 -5.17 0.23
C ILE A 158 -3.40 -3.85 0.85
N ILE A 159 -2.42 -2.99 1.14
CA ILE A 159 -2.64 -1.69 1.75
C ILE A 159 -2.26 -0.64 0.72
N SER A 160 -3.16 0.30 0.47
CA SER A 160 -2.99 1.35 -0.50
C SER A 160 -3.33 2.71 0.09
N ILE A 161 -2.62 3.73 -0.37
CA ILE A 161 -2.85 5.13 -0.04
C ILE A 161 -2.87 5.90 -1.36
N LYS A 162 -3.60 7.01 -1.45
CA LYS A 162 -3.56 7.85 -2.64
C LYS A 162 -2.15 8.38 -2.87
N GLU A 163 -1.67 8.34 -4.10
CA GLU A 163 -0.38 8.95 -4.44
C GLU A 163 -0.38 10.45 -4.16
N THR A 164 -1.53 11.11 -4.30
CA THR A 164 -1.70 12.52 -3.94
C THR A 164 -1.41 12.80 -2.48
N ASP A 165 -1.68 11.86 -1.56
CA ASP A 165 -1.38 12.04 -0.13
C ASP A 165 0.13 11.98 0.12
N PHE A 166 0.87 11.20 -0.68
CA PHE A 166 2.33 11.25 -0.72
C PHE A 166 2.78 12.62 -1.24
N HIS A 167 2.33 13.03 -2.42
CA HIS A 167 2.73 14.30 -3.03
C HIS A 167 2.43 15.52 -2.14
N GLU A 168 1.22 15.62 -1.57
CA GLU A 168 0.81 16.73 -0.71
C GLU A 168 1.62 16.83 0.59
N SER A 169 2.11 15.69 1.09
CA SER A 169 2.96 15.67 2.28
C SER A 169 4.31 16.36 2.06
N PHE A 170 4.76 16.45 0.80
CA PHE A 170 6.06 17.03 0.42
C PHE A 170 5.95 18.40 -0.25
N SER A 171 4.89 18.65 -1.03
CA SER A 171 4.71 19.91 -1.78
C SER A 171 4.61 21.15 -0.88
N LYS A 172 4.14 20.98 0.35
CA LYS A 172 4.08 22.05 1.37
C LYS A 172 5.47 22.49 1.85
N ILE A 173 6.48 21.63 1.70
CA ILE A 173 7.83 21.83 2.22
C ILE A 173 8.79 22.27 1.10
N SER A 174 8.54 21.83 -0.13
CA SER A 174 9.45 22.06 -1.26
C SER A 174 9.38 23.48 -1.84
N GLY A 175 8.37 24.28 -1.50
CA GLY A 175 8.23 25.65 -2.00
C GLY A 175 8.16 25.69 -3.52
N ASN A 176 9.21 26.21 -4.18
CA ASN A 176 9.35 26.22 -5.65
C ASN A 176 10.17 25.04 -6.22
N GLN A 177 10.59 24.08 -5.38
CA GLN A 177 11.36 22.91 -5.82
C GLN A 177 10.42 21.79 -6.27
N GLU A 178 10.71 21.23 -7.45
CA GLU A 178 10.06 20.02 -7.96
C GLU A 178 10.64 18.81 -7.22
N VAL A 179 9.78 18.08 -6.52
CA VAL A 179 10.12 16.84 -5.81
C VAL A 179 9.34 15.70 -6.45
N MET A 180 10.01 14.58 -6.66
CA MET A 180 9.41 13.37 -7.23
C MET A 180 10.01 12.13 -6.57
N LEU A 181 9.21 11.07 -6.51
CA LEU A 181 9.67 9.75 -6.09
C LEU A 181 10.01 8.93 -7.33
N VAL A 182 11.17 8.27 -7.32
CA VAL A 182 11.64 7.43 -8.42
C VAL A 182 11.98 6.05 -7.84
N ASP A 183 11.59 4.98 -8.53
CA ASP A 183 11.97 3.63 -8.14
C ASP A 183 13.43 3.30 -8.53
N SER A 184 13.92 2.14 -8.09
CA SER A 184 15.27 1.66 -8.39
C SER A 184 15.52 1.39 -9.88
N THR A 185 14.46 1.28 -10.68
CA THR A 185 14.55 1.11 -12.14
C THR A 185 14.52 2.44 -12.89
N GLY A 186 14.42 3.56 -12.15
CA GLY A 186 14.39 4.90 -12.72
C GLY A 186 13.01 5.36 -13.17
N ASN A 187 11.90 4.68 -12.82
CA ASN A 187 10.55 5.13 -13.16
C ASN A 187 9.97 6.02 -12.07
N VAL A 188 9.19 7.03 -12.47
CA VAL A 188 8.55 7.97 -11.56
C VAL A 188 7.35 7.31 -10.86
N LEU A 189 7.39 7.25 -9.53
CA LEU A 189 6.33 6.71 -8.69
C LEU A 189 5.33 7.77 -8.21
N SER A 190 5.82 8.99 -7.94
CA SER A 190 5.01 10.10 -7.44
C SER A 190 5.50 11.41 -8.03
N HIS A 191 4.58 12.26 -8.48
CA HIS A 191 4.88 13.52 -9.13
C HIS A 191 3.67 14.47 -9.14
N GLN A 192 3.92 15.79 -9.03
CA GLN A 192 2.88 16.83 -9.11
C GLN A 192 2.05 16.75 -10.41
N ASP A 193 2.73 16.64 -11.55
CA ASP A 193 2.13 16.24 -12.84
C ASP A 193 1.95 14.71 -12.92
N SER A 194 0.70 14.25 -12.75
CA SER A 194 0.34 12.83 -12.80
C SER A 194 0.61 12.16 -14.15
N ASN A 195 0.79 12.93 -15.24
CA ASN A 195 1.17 12.38 -16.53
C ASN A 195 2.60 11.85 -16.57
N LYS A 196 3.44 12.24 -15.60
CA LYS A 196 4.81 11.75 -15.48
C LYS A 196 4.92 10.43 -14.70
N ILE A 197 3.91 10.08 -13.91
CA ILE A 197 3.91 8.83 -13.13
C ILE A 197 3.92 7.63 -14.08
N GLY A 198 4.72 6.62 -13.74
CA GLY A 198 4.96 5.43 -14.55
C GLY A 198 5.89 5.65 -15.75
N ARG A 199 6.40 6.87 -15.97
CA ARG A 199 7.38 7.14 -17.04
C ARG A 199 8.81 7.06 -16.51
N PRO A 200 9.79 6.71 -17.38
CA PRO A 200 11.20 6.82 -17.03
C PRO A 200 11.57 8.26 -16.66
N PHE A 201 12.29 8.42 -15.56
CA PHE A 201 12.89 9.68 -15.16
C PHE A 201 14.02 10.02 -16.15
N PRO A 202 13.96 11.18 -16.84
CA PRO A 202 14.91 11.51 -17.92
C PRO A 202 16.39 11.55 -17.52
N TYR A 203 16.67 11.60 -16.21
CA TYR A 203 18.03 11.64 -15.67
C TYR A 203 18.35 10.42 -14.78
N ALA A 204 17.65 9.30 -14.96
CA ALA A 204 17.90 8.07 -14.21
C ALA A 204 19.38 7.65 -14.26
N ASP A 205 20.03 7.76 -15.42
CA ASP A 205 21.46 7.44 -15.61
C ASP A 205 22.42 8.33 -14.79
N ARG A 206 21.94 9.46 -14.28
CA ARG A 206 22.72 10.41 -13.45
C ARG A 206 22.54 10.15 -11.95
N ILE A 207 21.49 9.42 -11.58
CA ILE A 207 21.28 8.94 -10.21
C ILE A 207 22.03 7.61 -10.10
N ARG A 208 23.22 7.62 -9.49
CA ARG A 208 23.84 6.36 -9.07
C ARG A 208 23.00 5.80 -7.93
N PHE A 209 22.15 4.83 -8.22
CA PHE A 209 21.63 3.95 -7.18
C PHE A 209 22.80 3.10 -6.68
N ASN A 210 23.56 3.63 -5.72
CA ASN A 210 24.57 2.83 -5.02
C ASN A 210 23.80 1.80 -4.19
N GLU A 211 23.88 0.52 -4.56
CA GLU A 211 23.37 -0.58 -3.74
C GLU A 211 24.03 -0.60 -2.33
N ASP A 212 25.18 0.07 -2.16
CA ASP A 212 25.90 0.19 -0.89
C ASP A 212 25.37 1.27 0.09
N ASP A 213 24.53 2.21 -0.35
CA ASP A 213 23.85 3.18 0.53
C ASP A 213 22.47 2.67 1.00
N ALA A 214 22.07 1.47 0.55
CA ALA A 214 21.09 0.69 1.27
C ALA A 214 21.75 0.26 2.59
N GLN A 215 21.68 1.13 3.60
CA GLN A 215 21.58 0.62 4.96
C GLN A 215 20.41 -0.33 4.94
N VAL A 216 20.73 -1.62 4.89
CA VAL A 216 19.86 -2.72 5.28
C VAL A 216 19.50 -2.44 6.74
N THR A 217 18.54 -1.56 6.95
CA THR A 217 17.65 -1.68 8.08
C THR A 217 16.72 -2.80 7.66
N THR A 218 17.13 -4.02 7.97
CA THR A 218 16.18 -5.12 8.12
C THR A 218 15.09 -4.60 9.04
N ILE A 219 13.89 -4.44 8.51
CA ILE A 219 12.68 -4.39 9.32
C ILE A 219 12.11 -5.80 9.37
#